data_AF-A0A542S8U1-F1
#
_entry.id   AF-A0A542S8U1-F1
#
_cell.length_a   1.000
_cell.length_b   1.000
_cell.length_c   1.000
_cell.angle_alpha   90.00
_cell.angle_beta   90.00
_cell.angle_gamma   90.00
#
_symmetry.space_group_name_H-M   'P 1'
#
loop_
_entity.id
_entity.type
_entity.pdbx_description
1 polymer ?
#
loop_
_entity_poly.entity_id
_entity_poly.type
_entity_poly.pdbx_seq_one_letter_code
_entity_poly.pdbx_strand_id
1 'polypeptide(L)' 'MTEVPVPAPTPTGIDAVDRVLDLVAGLTERPLEEHAGVLEEAHGELRRTLDNPPAAPAVP' A
#
# COMPACT_ATOMS: atom_id res chain seq x y z
N MET A 1 19.59 -11.77 16.17
CA MET A 1 18.33 -11.99 15.44
C MET A 1 18.65 -11.79 13.98
N THR A 2 18.54 -12.83 13.16
CA THR A 2 18.73 -12.67 11.71
C THR A 2 17.44 -12.04 11.18
N GLU A 3 17.52 -10.80 10.70
CA GLU A 3 16.42 -10.17 9.99
C GLU A 3 16.09 -11.02 8.76
N VAL A 4 14.86 -11.54 8.68
CA VAL A 4 14.36 -12.20 7.48
C VAL A 4 13.85 -11.07 6.58
N PRO A 5 14.45 -10.83 5.40
CA PRO A 5 13.96 -9.81 4.49
C PRO A 5 12.53 -10.18 4.08
N VAL A 6 11.57 -9.31 4.39
CA VAL A 6 10.19 -9.47 3.95
C VAL A 6 10.18 -9.12 2.46
N PRO A 7 9.80 -10.06 1.57
CA PRO A 7 9.72 -9.75 0.15
C PRO A 7 8.70 -8.63 -0.08
N ALA A 8 9.04 -7.72 -0.99
CA ALA A 8 8.11 -6.67 -1.40
C ALA A 8 6.81 -7.29 -1.93
N PRO A 9 5.64 -6.73 -1.56
CA PRO A 9 4.36 -7.25 -2.04
C PRO A 9 4.28 -7.15 -3.57
N THR A 10 3.78 -8.21 -4.20
CA THR A 10 3.56 -8.26 -5.65
C THR A 10 2.52 -7.22 -6.06
N PRO A 11 2.70 -6.50 -7.19
CA PRO A 11 1.69 -5.60 -7.72
C PRO A 11 0.35 -6.31 -7.90
N THR A 12 -0.70 -5.67 -7.43
CA THR A 12 -2.07 -6.20 -7.44
C THR A 12 -2.78 -5.95 -8.76
N GLY A 13 -2.27 -5.02 -9.58
CA GLY A 13 -2.91 -4.57 -10.82
C GLY A 13 -4.05 -3.60 -10.58
N ILE A 14 -4.24 -3.15 -9.33
CA ILE A 14 -5.18 -2.10 -8.96
C ILE A 14 -4.35 -0.87 -8.56
N ASP A 15 -4.33 0.15 -9.42
CA ASP A 15 -3.48 1.35 -9.25
C ASP A 15 -3.57 1.98 -7.86
N ALA A 16 -4.78 2.02 -7.28
CA ALA A 16 -5.01 2.58 -5.95
C ALA A 16 -4.35 1.74 -4.84
N VAL A 17 -4.40 0.41 -4.96
CA VAL A 17 -3.75 -0.50 -4.00
C VAL A 17 -2.25 -0.48 -4.19
N ASP A 18 -1.76 -0.45 -5.43
CA ASP A 18 -0.32 -0.42 -5.73
C ASP A 18 0.32 0.87 -5.20
N ARG A 19 -0.38 2.02 -5.29
CA ARG A 19 0.06 3.27 -4.65
C ARG A 19 0.17 3.15 -3.13
N VAL A 20 -0.76 2.45 -2.48
CA VAL A 20 -0.70 2.20 -1.03
C VAL A 20 0.53 1.35 -0.68
N LEU A 21 0.83 0.33 -1.49
CA LEU A 21 2.01 -0.52 -1.30
C LEU A 21 3.31 0.28 -1.46
N ASP A 22 3.41 1.16 -2.45
CA ASP A 22 4.56 2.05 -2.66
C ASP A 22 4.75 3.02 -1.48
N LEU A 23 3.65 3.60 -0.96
CA LEU A 23 3.70 4.50 0.20
C LEU A 23 4.25 3.80 1.45
N VAL A 24 3.84 2.55 1.68
CA VAL A 24 4.32 1.77 2.83
C VAL A 24 5.75 1.28 2.61
N ALA A 25 6.14 0.91 1.38
CA ALA A 25 7.51 0.51 1.06
C ALA A 25 8.52 1.63 1.28
N GLY A 26 8.16 2.88 0.95
CA GLY A 26 9.00 4.07 1.18
C GLY A 26 8.95 4.60 2.62
N LEU A 27 8.21 3.97 3.53
CA LEU A 27 8.00 4.49 4.88
C LEU A 27 9.31 4.52 5.69
N THR A 28 10.16 3.50 5.56
CA THR A 28 11.43 3.39 6.30
C THR A 28 12.44 4.48 5.95
N GLU A 29 12.27 5.13 4.80
CA GLU A 29 13.12 6.25 4.35
C GLU A 29 12.64 7.60 4.89
N ARG A 30 11.46 7.65 5.53
CA ARG A 30 10.86 8.86 6.08
C ARG A 30 11.17 9.04 7.57
N PRO A 31 11.13 10.28 8.08
CA PRO A 31 11.20 10.56 9.51
C PRO A 31 10.09 9.84 10.28
N LEU A 32 10.42 9.34 11.48
CA LEU A 32 9.47 8.60 12.31
C LEU A 32 8.22 9.44 12.67
N GLU A 33 8.36 10.76 12.83
CA GLU A 33 7.23 11.64 13.10
C GLU A 33 6.19 11.65 11.98
N GLU A 34 6.59 11.32 10.75
CA GLU A 34 5.71 11.29 9.57
C GLU A 34 5.06 9.92 9.38
N HIS A 35 5.55 8.86 10.03
CA HIS A 35 5.10 7.49 9.76
C HIS A 35 3.61 7.30 10.06
N ALA A 36 3.15 7.87 11.17
CA ALA A 36 1.74 7.78 11.57
C ALA A 36 0.83 8.41 10.50
N GLY A 37 1.17 9.61 10.01
CA GLY A 37 0.38 10.30 8.99
C GLY A 37 0.35 9.54 7.67
N VAL A 38 1.49 9.02 7.22
CA VAL A 38 1.56 8.22 5.98
C VAL A 38 0.76 6.92 6.10
N LEU A 39 0.84 6.23 7.25
CA LEU A 39 0.08 5.01 7.49
C LEU A 39 -1.44 5.27 7.60
N GLU A 40 -1.84 6.39 8.19
CA GLU A 40 -3.25 6.79 8.24
C GLU A 40 -3.81 7.10 6.85
N GLU A 41 -3.05 7.84 6.03
CA GLU A 41 -3.40 8.12 4.63
C GLU A 41 -3.52 6.83 3.81
N ALA A 42 -2.51 5.97 3.90
CA ALA A 42 -2.46 4.67 3.23
C ALA A 42 -3.66 3.78 3.61
N HIS A 43 -3.99 3.70 4.90
CA HIS A 43 -5.17 2.96 5.36
C HIS A 43 -6.49 3.58 4.88
N GLY A 44 -6.59 4.91 4.87
CA GLY A 44 -7.76 5.62 4.36
C GLY A 44 -8.03 5.33 2.89
N GLU A 45 -7.00 5.41 2.05
CA GLU A 45 -7.10 5.13 0.61
C GLU A 45 -7.40 3.65 0.35
N LEU A 46 -6.76 2.74 1.10
CA LEU A 46 -7.03 1.31 1.00
C LEU A 46 -8.49 1.00 1.35
N ARG A 47 -8.99 1.54 2.46
CA ARG A 47 -10.39 1.35 2.87
C ARG A 47 -11.34 1.86 1.80
N ARG A 48 -11.11 3.08 1.29
CA ARG A 48 -11.95 3.68 0.23
C ARG A 48 -12.01 2.78 -1.01
N THR A 49 -10.87 2.23 -1.41
CA THR A 49 -10.74 1.33 -2.56
C THR A 49 -11.47 0.01 -2.32
N LEU A 50 -11.35 -0.58 -1.12
CA LEU A 50 -12.03 -1.83 -0.78
C LEU A 50 -13.54 -1.66 -0.63
N ASP A 51 -13.98 -0.49 -0.13
CA ASP A 51 -15.40 -0.13 -0.02
C ASP A 51 -16.03 0.16 -1.39
N ASN A 52 -15.23 0.62 -2.37
CA ASN A 52 -15.66 0.92 -3.74
C ASN A 52 -14.68 0.31 -4.75
N PRO A 53 -14.67 -1.03 -4.90
CA PRO A 53 -13.70 -1.69 -5.74
C PRO A 53 -13.85 -1.21 -7.19
N PRO A 54 -12.73 -0.85 -7.87
CA PRO A 54 -12.79 -0.55 -9.29
C PRO A 54 -13.33 -1.78 -10.03
N ALA A 55 -14.13 -1.55 -11.07
CA ALA A 55 -14.65 -2.64 -11.88
C ALA A 55 -13.47 -3.48 -12.38
N ALA A 56 -13.43 -4.75 -11.97
CA ALA A 56 -12.38 -5.66 -12.41
C ALA A 56 -12.32 -5.64 -13.94
N PRO A 57 -11.12 -5.59 -14.55
CA PRO A 57 -11.02 -5.71 -15.99
C PRO A 57 -11.72 -7.00 -16.41
N ALA A 58 -12.64 -6.90 -17.38
CA ALA A 58 -13.33 -8.06 -17.91
C ALA A 58 -12.26 -9.04 -18.41
N VAL A 59 -12.13 -10.19 -17.73
CA VAL A 59 -11.24 -11.27 -18.15
C VAL A 59 -11.82 -11.82 -19.46
N PRO A 60 -11.09 -11.76 -20.60
CA PRO A 60 -11.56 -12.34 -21.85
C PRO A 60 -11.61 -13.88 -21.80
#